data_AF-A0A8T5AA26-F1
#
_entry.id   AF-A0A8T5AA26-F1
#
_cell.length_a   1.000
_cell.length_b   1.000
_cell.length_c   1.000
_cell.angle_alpha   90.00
_cell.angle_beta   90.00
_cell.angle_gamma   90.00
#
_symmetry.space_group_name_H-M   'P 1'
#
loop_
_entity.id
_entity.type
_entity.pdbx_description
1 polymer ?
#
loop_
_entity_poly.entity_id
_entity_poly.type
_entity_poly.pdbx_seq_one_letter_code
_entity_poly.pdbx_strand_id
1 'polypeptide(L)'
;MNILKKIYNSKLFRALLEVAFSFTLAFLLLASLRVILGVESPLFVVSSGSMMPTLNIGDIIVVQKVMPAQLGIGDIVVFRNPYVPYGSPIVHRIVNIRVDEEGNYKISTVGDAIGRGIDQFSPWDASLLIGRVILRIPYIGNLYLFISTEDRSITIITFIIILLILFLFFGGEGKKETQKKALGYTRLLYIFAINSLLICLVIFSLWGLGAYGFGMFGEYQLNAERYGAENVFLVMGFMTYRIDCQVYGRIRQGALTFSWFQFLLLVLILFNVTEVLVPIVRYRLNRESSNKNE
;
A
#
# COMPACT_ATOMS: atom_id res chain seq x y z
N MET A 1 -35.18 -5.56 -31.67
CA MET A 1 -35.30 -5.27 -30.21
C MET A 1 -35.04 -6.50 -29.31
N ASN A 2 -35.49 -7.71 -29.67
CA ASN A 2 -35.30 -8.92 -28.84
C ASN A 2 -33.86 -9.46 -28.77
N ILE A 3 -33.08 -9.33 -29.84
CA ILE A 3 -31.68 -9.79 -29.88
C ILE A 3 -30.79 -8.96 -28.95
N LEU A 4 -30.93 -7.63 -28.97
CA LEU A 4 -30.22 -6.71 -28.07
C LEU A 4 -30.56 -6.97 -26.59
N LYS A 5 -31.85 -7.20 -26.26
CA LYS A 5 -32.27 -7.61 -24.91
C LYS A 5 -31.69 -8.97 -24.49
N LYS A 6 -31.56 -9.92 -25.42
CA LYS A 6 -30.98 -11.25 -25.18
C LYS A 6 -29.48 -11.19 -24.94
N ILE A 7 -28.76 -10.34 -25.69
CA ILE A 7 -27.32 -10.10 -25.50
C ILE A 7 -27.07 -9.41 -24.16
N TYR A 8 -27.83 -8.35 -23.85
CA TYR A 8 -27.71 -7.59 -22.60
C TYR A 8 -27.93 -8.45 -21.34
N ASN A 9 -28.84 -9.43 -21.42
CA ASN A 9 -29.13 -10.35 -20.32
C ASN A 9 -28.26 -11.61 -20.29
N SER A 10 -27.31 -11.76 -21.22
CA SER A 10 -26.38 -12.89 -21.17
C SER A 10 -25.40 -12.70 -20.00
N LYS A 11 -25.10 -13.80 -19.30
CA LYS A 11 -24.11 -13.80 -18.20
C LYS A 11 -22.75 -13.30 -18.68
N LEU A 12 -22.36 -13.67 -19.91
CA LEU A 12 -21.11 -13.27 -20.53
C LEU A 12 -21.05 -11.74 -20.75
N PHE A 13 -22.11 -11.13 -21.28
CA PHE A 13 -22.12 -9.68 -21.52
C PHE A 13 -22.04 -8.87 -20.22
N ARG A 14 -22.73 -9.31 -19.15
CA ARG A 14 -22.62 -8.66 -17.84
C ARG A 14 -21.22 -8.78 -17.24
N ALA A 15 -20.61 -9.97 -17.31
CA ALA A 15 -19.23 -10.16 -16.87
C ALA A 15 -18.26 -9.27 -17.65
N LEU A 16 -18.40 -9.16 -18.98
CA LEU A 16 -17.59 -8.25 -19.80
C LEU A 16 -17.77 -6.79 -19.42
N LEU A 17 -19.01 -6.36 -19.12
CA LEU A 17 -19.27 -5.00 -18.64
C LEU A 17 -18.66 -4.73 -17.27
N GLU A 18 -18.75 -5.66 -16.33
CA GLU A 18 -18.14 -5.54 -14.99
C GLU A 18 -16.61 -5.44 -15.08
N VAL A 19 -16.00 -6.26 -15.92
CA VAL A 19 -14.55 -6.22 -16.19
C VAL A 19 -14.18 -4.89 -16.83
N ALA A 20 -14.86 -4.47 -17.89
CA ALA A 20 -14.60 -3.19 -18.55
C ALA A 20 -14.78 -2.00 -17.61
N PHE A 21 -15.81 -2.02 -16.76
CA PHE A 21 -16.02 -1.01 -15.73
C PHE A 21 -14.88 -1.00 -14.72
N SER A 22 -14.44 -2.16 -14.25
CA SER A 22 -13.31 -2.27 -13.30
C SER A 22 -12.01 -1.73 -13.89
N PHE A 23 -11.69 -2.06 -15.14
CA PHE A 23 -10.52 -1.51 -15.85
C PHE A 23 -10.63 0.00 -16.05
N THR A 24 -11.82 0.49 -16.42
CA THR A 24 -12.08 1.93 -16.59
C THR A 24 -11.91 2.67 -15.28
N LEU A 25 -12.46 2.14 -14.18
CA LEU A 25 -12.33 2.72 -12.85
C LEU A 25 -10.86 2.75 -12.40
N ALA A 26 -10.13 1.64 -12.57
CA ALA A 26 -8.70 1.59 -12.25
C ALA A 26 -7.89 2.61 -13.06
N PHE A 27 -8.15 2.73 -14.36
CA PHE A 27 -7.52 3.72 -15.22
C PHE A 27 -7.82 5.16 -14.76
N LEU A 28 -9.09 5.46 -14.45
CA LEU A 28 -9.50 6.78 -13.96
C LEU A 28 -8.85 7.12 -12.62
N LEU A 29 -8.74 6.16 -11.70
CA LEU A 29 -8.04 6.37 -10.42
C LEU A 29 -6.56 6.69 -10.63
N LEU A 30 -5.87 5.93 -11.49
CA LEU A 30 -4.46 6.17 -11.82
C LEU A 30 -4.26 7.52 -12.53
N ALA A 31 -5.13 7.86 -13.49
CA ALA A 31 -5.10 9.15 -14.18
C ALA A 31 -5.35 10.31 -13.19
N SER A 32 -6.30 10.15 -12.28
CA SER A 32 -6.60 11.14 -11.24
C SER A 32 -5.41 11.35 -10.31
N LEU A 33 -4.73 10.28 -9.88
CA LEU A 33 -3.51 10.38 -9.07
C LEU A 33 -2.41 11.19 -9.78
N ARG A 34 -2.21 10.98 -11.08
CA ARG A 34 -1.23 11.75 -11.87
C ARG A 34 -1.55 13.25 -11.87
N VAL A 35 -2.82 13.60 -12.07
CA VAL A 35 -3.27 14.99 -12.10
C VAL A 35 -3.13 15.63 -10.72
N ILE A 36 -3.61 14.96 -9.66
CA ILE A 36 -3.58 15.47 -8.27
C ILE A 36 -2.14 15.65 -7.77
N LEU A 37 -1.25 14.70 -8.08
CA LEU A 37 0.13 14.72 -7.59
C LEU A 37 1.09 15.47 -8.52
N GLY A 38 0.64 15.85 -9.72
CA GLY A 38 1.39 16.65 -10.68
C GLY A 38 2.60 15.95 -11.29
N VAL A 39 2.68 14.61 -11.21
CA VAL A 39 3.79 13.80 -11.73
C VAL A 39 3.27 12.72 -12.69
N GLU A 40 4.05 12.40 -13.72
CA GLU A 40 3.70 11.37 -14.72
C GLU A 40 3.57 9.98 -14.08
N SER A 41 4.48 9.68 -13.16
CA SER A 41 4.54 8.42 -12.41
C SER A 41 4.53 8.74 -10.91
N PRO A 42 3.35 8.74 -10.25
CA PRO A 42 3.26 9.06 -8.82
C PRO A 42 3.65 7.93 -7.89
N LEU A 43 3.75 6.70 -8.40
CA LEU A 43 4.03 5.51 -7.61
C LEU A 43 5.36 4.90 -8.05
N PHE A 44 6.27 4.69 -7.10
CA PHE A 44 7.53 3.99 -7.34
C PHE A 44 7.68 2.85 -6.33
N VAL A 45 8.37 1.79 -6.75
CA VAL A 45 8.74 0.69 -5.85
C VAL A 45 10.20 0.85 -5.45
N VAL A 46 10.48 0.82 -4.15
CA VAL A 46 11.83 0.91 -3.61
C VAL A 46 12.56 -0.38 -3.92
N SER A 47 13.60 -0.30 -4.76
CA SER A 47 14.34 -1.46 -5.27
C SER A 47 15.69 -1.69 -4.59
N SER A 48 16.16 -0.75 -3.74
CA SER A 48 17.45 -0.85 -3.06
C SER A 48 17.37 -0.49 -1.58
N GLY A 49 18.31 -1.02 -0.80
CA GLY A 49 18.40 -0.80 0.65
C GLY A 49 19.00 0.54 1.06
N SER A 50 19.14 1.52 0.15
CA SER A 50 19.83 2.79 0.42
C SER A 50 19.16 3.64 1.48
N MET A 51 17.85 3.50 1.60
CA MET A 51 17.00 4.30 2.47
C MET A 51 16.55 3.55 3.73
N MET A 52 17.08 2.35 3.99
CA MET A 52 16.75 1.61 5.21
C MET A 52 17.30 2.32 6.47
N PRO A 53 16.57 2.32 7.60
CA PRO A 53 15.28 1.67 7.83
C PRO A 53 14.05 2.55 7.49
N THR A 54 14.24 3.75 6.94
CA THR A 54 13.13 4.68 6.64
C THR A 54 12.24 4.16 5.51
N LEU A 55 12.85 3.63 4.45
CA LEU A 55 12.18 2.96 3.34
C LEU A 55 12.83 1.58 3.16
N ASN A 56 12.00 0.54 3.17
CA ASN A 56 12.39 -0.84 2.96
C ASN A 56 12.26 -1.22 1.49
N ILE A 57 13.03 -2.23 1.09
CA ILE A 57 12.91 -2.81 -0.25
C ILE A 57 11.50 -3.39 -0.42
N GLY A 58 10.88 -3.08 -1.56
CA GLY A 58 9.52 -3.49 -1.88
C GLY A 58 8.42 -2.60 -1.32
N ASP A 59 8.76 -1.47 -0.69
CA ASP A 59 7.76 -0.45 -0.37
C ASP A 59 7.32 0.29 -1.62
N ILE A 60 6.04 0.65 -1.68
CA ILE A 60 5.54 1.62 -2.65
C ILE A 60 5.66 3.01 -2.03
N ILE A 61 6.27 3.95 -2.75
CA ILE A 61 6.31 5.36 -2.36
C ILE A 61 5.42 6.19 -3.30
N VAL A 62 4.66 7.11 -2.70
CA VAL A 62 3.83 8.09 -3.40
C VAL A 62 4.60 9.40 -3.48
N VAL A 63 4.77 9.91 -4.69
CA VAL A 63 5.57 11.10 -4.99
C VAL A 63 4.67 12.20 -5.49
N GLN A 64 4.89 13.41 -4.99
CA GLN A 64 4.21 14.63 -5.40
C GLN A 64 5.19 15.63 -5.98
N LYS A 65 4.80 16.28 -7.08
CA LYS A 65 5.57 17.39 -7.66
C LYS A 65 5.56 18.56 -6.68
N VAL A 66 6.74 19.08 -6.39
CA VAL A 66 6.93 20.24 -5.52
C VAL A 66 7.95 21.18 -6.18
N MET A 67 7.80 22.48 -5.94
CA MET A 67 8.81 23.43 -6.40
C MET A 67 10.05 23.32 -5.52
N PRO A 68 11.28 23.53 -6.07
CA PRO A 68 12.50 23.47 -5.27
C PRO A 68 12.50 24.41 -4.06
N ALA A 69 11.84 25.58 -4.18
CA ALA A 69 11.67 26.55 -3.10
C ALA A 69 10.82 26.03 -1.91
N GLN A 70 10.03 24.97 -2.11
CA GLN A 70 9.20 24.34 -1.07
C GLN A 70 9.91 23.18 -0.37
N LEU A 71 11.10 22.80 -0.84
CA LEU A 71 11.87 21.72 -0.25
C LEU A 71 12.62 22.19 1.00
N GLY A 72 12.66 21.31 1.99
CA GLY A 72 13.42 21.50 3.22
C GLY A 72 14.53 20.46 3.39
N ILE A 73 15.51 20.81 4.22
CA ILE A 73 16.46 19.81 4.74
C ILE A 73 15.66 18.74 5.49
N GLY A 74 15.94 17.47 5.18
CA GLY A 74 15.22 16.33 5.72
C GLY A 74 14.11 15.78 4.82
N ASP A 75 13.68 16.48 3.77
CA ASP A 75 12.73 15.92 2.81
C ASP A 75 13.32 14.71 2.08
N ILE A 76 12.48 13.73 1.78
CA ILE A 76 12.84 12.58 0.94
C ILE A 76 12.37 12.87 -0.48
N VAL A 77 13.28 12.88 -1.44
CA VAL A 77 13.02 13.29 -2.81
C VAL A 77 13.46 12.24 -3.81
N VAL A 78 12.83 12.26 -4.97
CA VAL A 78 13.13 11.35 -6.08
C VAL A 78 13.72 12.15 -7.24
N PHE A 79 14.89 11.74 -7.72
CA PHE A 79 15.59 12.30 -8.86
C PHE A 79 15.62 11.32 -10.03
N ARG A 80 15.54 11.84 -11.26
CA ARG A 80 15.87 11.08 -12.46
C ARG A 80 17.36 10.75 -12.45
N ASN A 81 17.70 9.53 -12.87
CA ASN A 81 19.10 9.12 -12.99
C ASN A 81 19.74 9.83 -14.21
N PRO A 82 20.81 10.63 -14.03
CA PRO A 82 21.41 11.39 -15.11
C PRO A 82 22.32 10.54 -16.03
N TYR A 83 22.78 9.37 -15.58
CA TYR A 83 23.76 8.55 -16.31
C TYR A 83 23.12 7.41 -17.10
N VAL A 84 21.91 6.98 -16.70
CA VAL A 84 21.19 5.89 -17.37
C VAL A 84 19.88 6.47 -17.93
N PRO A 85 19.81 6.73 -19.24
CA PRO A 85 18.55 7.07 -19.91
C PRO A 85 17.52 5.98 -19.61
N TYR A 86 16.34 6.38 -19.12
CA TYR A 86 15.28 5.46 -18.66
C TYR A 86 15.69 4.56 -17.48
N GLY A 87 16.78 4.88 -16.78
CA GLY A 87 17.20 4.18 -15.58
C GLY A 87 16.25 4.38 -14.41
N SER A 88 16.36 3.50 -13.41
CA SER A 88 15.58 3.60 -12.18
C SER A 88 15.87 4.93 -11.47
N PRO A 89 14.83 5.71 -11.10
CA PRO A 89 14.99 6.92 -10.32
C PRO A 89 15.66 6.65 -8.96
N ILE A 90 16.29 7.67 -8.41
CA ILE A 90 17.03 7.60 -7.15
C ILE A 90 16.26 8.36 -6.09
N VAL A 91 15.97 7.70 -4.96
CA VAL A 91 15.24 8.27 -3.82
C VAL A 91 16.16 8.41 -2.63
N HIS A 92 16.42 9.64 -2.18
CA HIS A 92 17.30 9.93 -1.04
C HIS A 92 16.84 11.17 -0.26
N ARG A 93 17.46 11.40 0.91
CA ARG A 93 17.09 12.49 1.82
C ARG A 93 17.96 13.73 1.60
N ILE A 94 17.33 14.90 1.56
CA ILE A 94 18.03 16.19 1.44
C ILE A 94 18.84 16.50 2.71
N VAL A 95 20.12 16.79 2.53
CA VAL A 95 21.03 17.26 3.59
C VAL A 95 21.49 18.70 3.40
N ASN A 96 21.44 19.22 2.16
CA ASN A 96 21.81 20.58 1.85
C ASN A 96 21.03 21.09 0.63
N ILE A 97 20.68 22.37 0.62
CA ILE A 97 20.10 23.07 -0.52
C ILE A 97 20.89 24.37 -0.71
N ARG A 98 21.38 24.59 -1.91
CA ARG A 98 22.07 25.82 -2.33
C ARG A 98 21.40 26.38 -3.57
N VAL A 99 21.57 27.68 -3.77
CA VAL A 99 21.19 28.36 -5.01
C VAL A 99 22.49 28.86 -5.61
N ASP A 100 22.74 28.56 -6.89
CA ASP A 100 23.92 29.07 -7.59
C ASP A 100 23.72 30.53 -8.03
N GLU A 101 24.76 31.14 -8.60
CA GLU A 101 24.74 32.55 -9.05
C GLU A 101 23.72 32.80 -10.17
N GLU A 102 23.30 31.76 -10.89
CA GLU A 102 22.30 31.80 -11.95
C GLU A 102 20.86 31.62 -11.40
N GLY A 103 20.71 31.38 -10.10
CA GLY A 103 19.41 31.18 -9.46
C GLY A 103 18.90 29.74 -9.50
N ASN A 104 19.72 28.77 -9.94
CA ASN A 104 19.33 27.37 -9.99
C ASN A 104 19.55 26.69 -8.64
N TYR A 105 18.59 25.84 -8.26
CA TYR A 105 18.67 25.06 -7.03
C TYR A 105 19.60 23.84 -7.21
N LYS A 106 20.57 23.72 -6.31
CA LYS A 106 21.50 22.61 -6.19
C LYS A 106 21.24 21.87 -4.88
N ILE A 107 20.87 20.60 -4.98
CA ILE A 107 20.38 19.81 -3.84
C ILE A 107 21.38 18.70 -3.55
N SER A 108 21.84 18.56 -2.31
CA SER A 108 22.66 17.42 -1.89
C SER A 108 21.81 16.43 -1.11
N THR A 109 21.90 15.15 -1.46
CA THR A 109 21.15 14.08 -0.81
C THR A 109 22.05 12.97 -0.29
N VAL A 110 21.54 12.23 0.70
CA VAL A 110 22.17 11.04 1.28
C VAL A 110 21.15 9.93 1.47
N GLY A 111 21.57 8.69 1.28
CA GLY A 111 20.80 7.53 1.70
C GLY A 111 20.73 7.42 3.23
N ASP A 112 19.59 6.97 3.76
CA ASP A 112 19.43 6.79 5.20
C ASP A 112 20.17 5.57 5.78
N ALA A 113 20.66 4.65 4.95
CA ALA A 113 21.42 3.48 5.39
C ALA A 113 22.77 3.83 6.04
N ILE A 114 23.27 2.95 6.93
CA ILE A 114 24.55 3.14 7.61
C ILE A 114 25.71 3.13 6.62
N GLY A 115 26.72 3.98 6.85
CA GLY A 115 27.95 4.03 6.05
C GLY A 115 27.79 4.74 4.70
N ARG A 116 26.65 5.37 4.44
CA ARG A 116 26.42 6.18 3.24
C ARG A 116 27.04 7.57 3.40
N GLY A 117 27.91 7.94 2.48
CA GLY A 117 28.31 9.34 2.25
C GLY A 117 27.30 10.06 1.36
N ILE A 118 27.51 11.37 1.17
CA ILE A 118 26.78 12.18 0.18
C ILE A 118 26.74 11.44 -1.16
N ASP A 119 25.60 11.49 -1.85
CA ASP A 119 25.46 10.79 -3.12
C ASP A 119 26.55 11.20 -4.11
N GLN A 120 27.08 10.23 -4.84
CA GLN A 120 28.09 10.44 -5.87
C GLN A 120 27.67 11.46 -6.96
N PHE A 121 26.37 11.70 -7.09
CA PHE A 121 25.78 12.62 -8.07
C PHE A 121 25.41 13.98 -7.46
N SER A 122 25.62 14.16 -6.16
CA SER A 122 25.38 15.44 -5.50
C SER A 122 26.51 16.44 -5.80
N PRO A 123 26.19 17.74 -5.91
CA PRO A 123 24.84 18.30 -5.82
C PRO A 123 24.03 18.09 -7.11
N TRP A 124 22.80 17.63 -6.94
CA TRP A 124 21.83 17.43 -8.01
C TRP A 124 21.31 18.76 -8.52
N ASP A 125 21.14 18.85 -9.84
CA ASP A 125 20.37 19.93 -10.44
C ASP A 125 18.87 19.72 -10.19
N ALA A 126 18.16 20.75 -9.75
CA ALA A 126 16.73 20.68 -9.50
C ALA A 126 15.89 20.33 -10.74
N SER A 127 16.42 20.50 -11.96
CA SER A 127 15.77 20.02 -13.20
C SER A 127 15.58 18.50 -13.24
N LEU A 128 16.41 17.73 -12.50
CA LEU A 128 16.29 16.28 -12.40
C LEU A 128 15.24 15.84 -11.36
N LEU A 129 14.70 16.77 -10.56
CA LEU A 129 13.74 16.49 -9.50
C LEU A 129 12.42 16.00 -10.10
N ILE A 130 12.00 14.79 -9.71
CA ILE A 130 10.67 14.27 -10.02
C ILE A 130 9.67 14.79 -9.00
N GLY A 131 10.01 14.75 -7.71
CA GLY A 131 9.15 15.22 -6.64
C GLY A 131 9.59 14.75 -5.25
N ARG A 132 8.77 15.05 -4.25
CA ARG A 132 8.93 14.67 -2.85
C ARG A 132 8.06 13.47 -2.51
N VAL A 133 8.59 12.55 -1.71
CA VAL A 133 7.84 11.42 -1.16
C VAL A 133 6.89 11.93 -0.07
N ILE A 134 5.60 11.66 -0.23
CA ILE A 134 4.54 12.09 0.69
C ILE A 134 3.91 10.95 1.48
N LEU A 135 3.99 9.72 0.96
CA LEU A 135 3.43 8.53 1.61
C LEU A 135 4.24 7.30 1.21
N ARG A 136 4.40 6.38 2.15
CA ARG A 136 4.97 5.05 1.98
C ARG A 136 3.88 4.02 2.26
N ILE A 137 3.73 3.02 1.40
CA ILE A 137 2.82 1.89 1.56
C ILE A 137 3.66 0.61 1.63
N PRO A 138 3.81 0.00 2.82
CA PRO A 138 4.67 -1.15 2.98
C PRO A 138 4.06 -2.43 2.40
N TYR A 139 4.93 -3.40 2.12
CA TYR A 139 4.65 -4.77 1.66
C TYR A 139 4.12 -4.96 0.24
N ILE A 140 3.26 -4.07 -0.28
CA ILE A 140 2.57 -4.30 -1.56
C ILE A 140 3.57 -4.42 -2.72
N GLY A 141 4.62 -3.60 -2.74
CA GLY A 141 5.59 -3.57 -3.84
C GLY A 141 6.45 -4.84 -3.93
N ASN A 142 6.50 -5.68 -2.90
CA ASN A 142 7.16 -6.99 -2.97
C ASN A 142 6.51 -7.92 -3.99
N LEU A 143 5.18 -7.84 -4.15
CA LEU A 143 4.48 -8.59 -5.18
C LEU A 143 4.91 -8.13 -6.58
N TYR A 144 5.04 -6.82 -6.77
CA TYR A 144 5.56 -6.26 -8.00
C TYR A 144 7.00 -6.74 -8.27
N LEU A 145 7.91 -6.62 -7.30
CA LEU A 145 9.30 -7.10 -7.47
C LEU A 145 9.37 -8.60 -7.78
N PHE A 146 8.50 -9.40 -7.13
CA PHE A 146 8.43 -10.83 -7.37
C PHE A 146 7.96 -11.16 -8.79
N ILE A 147 6.93 -10.44 -9.29
CA ILE A 147 6.42 -10.62 -10.65
C ILE A 147 7.41 -10.07 -11.69
N SER A 148 8.00 -8.91 -11.45
CA SER A 148 8.93 -8.23 -12.37
C SER A 148 10.30 -8.91 -12.49
N THR A 149 10.54 -9.98 -11.74
CA THR A 149 11.71 -10.84 -11.96
C THR A 149 11.47 -11.66 -13.24
N GLU A 150 12.26 -11.41 -14.29
CA GLU A 150 11.98 -11.86 -15.68
C GLU A 150 11.60 -13.35 -15.80
N ASP A 151 12.30 -14.24 -15.09
CA ASP A 151 12.04 -15.70 -15.12
C ASP A 151 10.72 -16.13 -14.46
N ARG A 152 10.18 -15.33 -13.53
CA ARG A 152 9.01 -15.70 -12.71
C ARG A 152 7.70 -15.19 -13.28
N SER A 153 7.70 -14.01 -13.93
CA SER A 153 6.52 -13.47 -14.60
C SER A 153 5.90 -14.44 -15.59
N ILE A 154 6.73 -15.05 -16.44
CA ILE A 154 6.29 -15.98 -17.49
C ILE A 154 5.65 -17.22 -16.86
N THR A 155 6.26 -17.76 -15.80
CA THR A 155 5.75 -18.93 -15.09
C THR A 155 4.39 -18.66 -14.44
N ILE A 156 4.23 -17.50 -13.79
CA ILE A 156 2.97 -17.11 -13.14
C ILE A 156 1.86 -16.88 -14.17
N ILE A 157 2.15 -16.17 -15.27
CA ILE A 157 1.18 -15.92 -16.34
C ILE A 157 0.74 -17.25 -16.97
N THR A 158 1.70 -18.13 -17.26
CA THR A 158 1.40 -19.47 -17.81
C THR A 158 0.53 -20.29 -16.87
N PHE A 159 0.83 -20.26 -15.56
CA PHE A 159 0.03 -20.94 -14.55
C PHE A 159 -1.39 -20.38 -14.43
N ILE A 160 -1.56 -19.05 -14.46
CA ILE A 160 -2.89 -18.39 -14.46
C ILE A 160 -3.68 -18.78 -15.71
N ILE A 161 -3.05 -18.80 -16.88
CA ILE A 161 -3.70 -19.23 -18.13
C ILE A 161 -4.14 -20.69 -18.04
N ILE A 162 -3.30 -21.59 -17.53
CA ILE A 162 -3.64 -23.01 -17.32
C ILE A 162 -4.82 -23.14 -16.35
N LEU A 163 -4.81 -22.42 -15.21
CA LEU A 163 -5.92 -22.43 -14.26
C LEU A 163 -7.21 -21.88 -14.86
N LEU A 164 -7.12 -20.83 -15.69
CA LEU A 164 -8.27 -20.23 -16.35
C LEU A 164 -8.84 -21.16 -17.43
N ILE A 165 -7.99 -21.87 -18.17
CA ILE A 165 -8.37 -22.96 -19.07
C ILE A 165 -9.06 -24.07 -18.27
N LEU A 166 -8.44 -24.59 -17.21
CA LEU A 166 -9.04 -25.63 -16.36
C LEU A 166 -10.38 -25.18 -15.76
N PHE A 167 -10.51 -23.93 -15.31
CA PHE A 167 -11.77 -23.38 -14.83
C PHE A 167 -12.83 -23.26 -15.93
N LEU A 168 -12.46 -22.92 -17.16
CA LEU A 168 -13.39 -22.90 -18.29
C LEU A 168 -13.84 -24.31 -18.70
N PHE A 169 -12.96 -25.32 -18.58
CA PHE A 169 -13.25 -26.72 -18.92
C PHE A 169 -13.98 -27.49 -17.79
N PHE A 170 -13.73 -27.17 -16.51
CA PHE A 170 -14.25 -27.90 -15.35
C PHE A 170 -15.16 -27.08 -14.43
N GLY A 171 -15.32 -25.77 -14.66
CA GLY A 171 -16.17 -24.87 -13.85
C GLY A 171 -17.68 -24.98 -14.11
N GLY A 172 -18.10 -25.99 -14.89
CA GLY A 172 -19.49 -26.32 -15.15
C GLY A 172 -20.06 -27.26 -14.09
N GLU A 173 -21.10 -26.76 -13.41
CA GLU A 173 -22.08 -27.51 -12.58
C GLU A 173 -21.68 -27.94 -11.16
N GLY A 174 -22.02 -27.08 -10.19
CA GLY A 174 -22.23 -27.44 -8.79
C GLY A 174 -23.68 -27.20 -8.39
N LYS A 175 -24.46 -28.29 -8.27
CA LYS A 175 -25.90 -28.31 -7.95
C LYS A 175 -26.23 -27.50 -6.69
N LYS A 176 -27.17 -26.56 -6.83
CA LYS A 176 -27.85 -25.86 -5.74
C LYS A 176 -29.05 -26.68 -5.28
N GLU A 177 -28.87 -27.57 -4.32
CA GLU A 177 -29.96 -28.06 -3.47
C GLU A 177 -29.38 -28.93 -2.36
N THR A 178 -29.21 -28.35 -1.16
CA THR A 178 -29.33 -28.97 0.19
C THR A 178 -28.79 -27.98 1.24
N GLN A 179 -29.36 -26.76 1.38
CA GLN A 179 -28.87 -25.80 2.38
C GLN A 179 -29.98 -24.93 2.95
N LYS A 180 -30.78 -25.46 3.89
CA LYS A 180 -31.60 -24.62 4.78
C LYS A 180 -31.57 -24.98 6.27
N LYS A 181 -30.83 -26.01 6.70
CA LYS A 181 -30.65 -26.33 8.14
C LYS A 181 -29.20 -26.33 8.65
N ALA A 182 -28.19 -26.41 7.78
CA ALA A 182 -26.77 -26.23 8.14
C ALA A 182 -26.32 -24.75 8.25
N LEU A 183 -27.23 -23.80 8.04
CA LEU A 183 -26.95 -22.38 7.78
C LEU A 183 -26.47 -21.58 9.01
N GLY A 184 -26.76 -22.05 10.23
CA GLY A 184 -26.37 -21.37 11.47
C GLY A 184 -24.91 -21.63 11.87
N TYR A 185 -24.51 -22.91 11.92
CA TYR A 185 -23.15 -23.32 12.28
C TYR A 185 -22.12 -22.91 11.23
N THR A 186 -22.44 -22.98 9.93
CA THR A 186 -21.53 -22.53 8.86
C THR A 186 -21.28 -21.02 8.92
N ARG A 187 -22.30 -20.23 9.29
CA ARG A 187 -22.16 -18.77 9.44
C ARG A 187 -21.28 -18.40 10.64
N LEU A 188 -21.45 -19.08 11.78
CA LEU A 188 -20.60 -18.87 12.96
C LEU A 188 -19.13 -19.23 12.69
N LEU A 189 -18.89 -20.36 12.01
CA LEU A 189 -17.54 -20.75 11.59
C LEU A 189 -16.92 -19.75 10.62
N TYR A 190 -17.69 -19.24 9.66
CA TYR A 190 -17.25 -18.18 8.75
C TYR A 190 -16.83 -16.90 9.50
N ILE A 191 -17.68 -16.41 10.41
CA ILE A 191 -17.37 -15.21 11.22
C ILE A 191 -16.12 -15.44 12.05
N PHE A 192 -15.99 -16.61 12.68
CA PHE A 192 -14.80 -16.95 13.47
C PHE A 192 -13.53 -17.01 12.61
N ALA A 193 -13.61 -17.62 11.43
CA ALA A 193 -12.48 -17.73 10.50
C ALA A 193 -12.02 -16.34 10.01
N ILE A 194 -12.94 -15.47 9.61
CA ILE A 194 -12.60 -14.11 9.16
C ILE A 194 -12.02 -13.27 10.31
N ASN A 195 -12.60 -13.33 11.51
CA ASN A 195 -12.06 -12.64 12.68
C ASN A 195 -10.64 -13.13 13.01
N SER A 196 -10.42 -14.44 13.00
CA SER A 196 -9.11 -15.04 13.27
C SER A 196 -8.08 -14.57 12.24
N LEU A 197 -8.44 -14.57 10.95
CA LEU A 197 -7.59 -14.07 9.88
C LEU A 197 -7.25 -12.59 10.07
N LEU A 198 -8.24 -11.74 10.33
CA LEU A 198 -8.04 -10.30 10.53
C LEU A 198 -7.18 -10.01 11.77
N ILE A 199 -7.39 -10.73 12.87
CA ILE A 199 -6.56 -10.61 14.08
C ILE A 199 -5.12 -11.02 13.79
N CYS A 200 -4.89 -12.12 13.08
CA CYS A 200 -3.55 -12.53 12.65
C CYS A 200 -2.88 -11.46 11.79
N LEU A 201 -3.60 -10.86 10.84
CA LEU A 201 -3.07 -9.79 9.99
C LEU A 201 -2.79 -8.50 10.78
N VAL A 202 -3.64 -8.18 11.78
CA VAL A 202 -3.42 -7.07 12.71
C VAL A 202 -2.12 -7.28 13.49
N ILE A 203 -1.92 -8.46 14.10
CA ILE A 203 -0.70 -8.79 14.83
C ILE A 203 0.52 -8.75 13.90
N PHE A 204 0.40 -9.31 12.70
CA PHE A 204 1.44 -9.27 11.68
C PHE A 204 1.80 -7.83 11.28
N SER A 205 0.82 -6.95 11.09
CA SER A 205 1.10 -5.56 10.72
C SER A 205 1.77 -4.73 11.84
N LEU A 206 1.56 -5.14 13.10
CA LEU A 206 2.21 -4.56 14.26
C LEU A 206 3.65 -5.04 14.43
N TRP A 207 3.86 -6.36 14.38
CA TRP A 207 5.12 -6.99 14.81
C TRP A 207 5.95 -7.61 13.68
N GLY A 208 5.36 -7.79 12.51
CA GLY A 208 5.97 -8.50 11.38
C GLY A 208 6.12 -10.01 11.61
N LEU A 209 6.87 -10.65 10.70
CA LEU A 209 7.39 -12.02 10.86
C LEU A 209 8.92 -11.96 10.86
N GLY A 210 9.55 -12.40 11.96
CA GLY A 210 11.00 -12.60 12.05
C GLY A 210 11.83 -11.36 12.39
N ALA A 211 13.16 -11.53 12.34
CA ALA A 211 14.17 -10.58 12.84
C ALA A 211 14.44 -9.36 11.94
N TYR A 212 13.69 -9.17 10.85
CA TYR A 212 13.93 -8.10 9.87
C TYR A 212 13.14 -6.81 10.16
N GLY A 213 12.56 -6.69 11.36
CA GLY A 213 11.85 -5.49 11.82
C GLY A 213 10.74 -5.02 10.88
N PHE A 214 10.02 -5.98 10.29
CA PHE A 214 8.79 -5.69 9.58
C PHE A 214 7.69 -5.28 10.58
N GLY A 215 6.80 -4.39 10.16
CA GLY A 215 5.65 -3.97 10.96
C GLY A 215 5.98 -2.74 11.79
N MET A 216 4.94 -2.04 12.26
CA MET A 216 5.09 -0.74 12.90
C MET A 216 6.03 -0.76 14.11
N PHE A 217 5.92 -1.78 14.98
CA PHE A 217 6.83 -1.94 16.13
C PHE A 217 8.17 -2.52 15.75
N GLY A 218 8.24 -3.40 14.74
CA GLY A 218 9.50 -3.90 14.21
C GLY A 218 10.38 -2.76 13.69
N GLU A 219 9.78 -1.81 12.97
CA GLU A 219 10.48 -0.64 12.46
C GLU A 219 10.88 0.33 13.58
N TYR A 220 10.02 0.51 14.59
CA TYR A 220 10.38 1.27 15.78
C TYR A 220 11.60 0.68 16.46
N GLN A 221 11.61 -0.65 16.67
CA GLN A 221 12.71 -1.36 17.33
C GLN A 221 14.01 -1.24 16.54
N LEU A 222 13.98 -1.37 15.21
CA LEU A 222 15.15 -1.17 14.36
C LEU A 222 15.73 0.25 14.48
N ASN A 223 14.87 1.27 14.55
CA ASN A 223 15.33 2.63 14.75
C ASN A 223 15.85 2.84 16.19
N ALA A 224 15.22 2.22 17.19
CA ALA A 224 15.64 2.30 18.58
C ALA A 224 17.00 1.64 18.81
N GLU A 225 17.26 0.49 18.19
CA GLU A 225 18.58 -0.16 18.18
C GLU A 225 19.65 0.71 17.52
N ARG A 226 19.26 1.51 16.52
CA ARG A 226 20.18 2.38 15.78
C ARG A 226 20.47 3.71 16.46
N TYR A 227 19.46 4.36 17.03
CA TYR A 227 19.56 5.74 17.52
C TYR A 227 19.40 5.86 19.04
N GLY A 228 19.09 4.77 19.75
CA GLY A 228 18.68 4.79 21.15
C GLY A 228 17.16 4.98 21.28
N ALA A 229 16.51 4.21 22.14
CA ALA A 229 15.05 4.20 22.28
C ALA A 229 14.50 5.57 22.73
N GLU A 230 15.28 6.32 23.51
CA GLU A 230 14.96 7.67 23.98
C GLU A 230 14.97 8.72 22.85
N ASN A 231 15.61 8.41 21.72
CA ASN A 231 15.73 9.29 20.57
C ASN A 231 14.76 8.92 19.44
N VAL A 232 13.83 7.98 19.65
CA VAL A 232 12.91 7.52 18.62
C VAL A 232 11.47 7.80 19.03
N PHE A 233 10.71 8.41 18.13
CA PHE A 233 9.34 8.84 18.37
C PHE A 233 8.40 8.21 17.35
N LEU A 234 7.44 7.42 17.82
CA LEU A 234 6.35 6.92 17.00
C LEU A 234 5.22 7.95 16.98
N VAL A 235 5.00 8.57 15.83
CA VAL A 235 3.93 9.56 15.62
C VAL A 235 2.77 8.88 14.89
N MET A 236 1.62 8.81 15.54
CA MET A 236 0.40 8.21 14.97
C MET A 236 -0.47 9.28 14.29
N GLY A 237 -0.94 8.97 13.08
CA GLY A 237 -1.98 9.73 12.38
C GLY A 237 -3.17 8.83 12.05
N PHE A 238 -4.17 9.38 11.34
CA PHE A 238 -5.30 8.58 10.86
C PHE A 238 -4.90 7.75 9.64
N MET A 239 -4.96 6.42 9.76
CA MET A 239 -4.49 5.44 8.77
C MET A 239 -3.00 5.51 8.45
N THR A 240 -2.23 6.23 9.25
CA THR A 240 -0.79 6.43 9.02
C THR A 240 -0.01 6.44 10.32
N TYR A 241 1.28 6.14 10.23
CA TYR A 241 2.25 6.39 11.29
C TYR A 241 3.55 6.92 10.70
N ARG A 242 4.39 7.52 11.52
CA ARG A 242 5.73 7.97 11.15
C ARG A 242 6.69 7.70 12.30
N ILE A 243 7.91 7.31 11.98
CA ILE A 243 8.98 7.10 12.98
C ILE A 243 9.99 8.23 12.82
N ASP A 244 9.96 9.17 13.76
CA ASP A 244 10.88 10.29 13.80
C ASP A 244 12.06 9.94 14.72
N CYS A 245 13.25 10.41 14.40
CA CYS A 245 14.47 10.12 15.17
C CYS A 245 15.22 11.40 15.50
N GLN A 246 15.68 11.57 16.74
CA GLN A 246 16.60 12.65 17.10
C GLN A 246 18.02 12.26 16.71
N VAL A 247 18.62 13.05 15.83
CA VAL A 247 19.97 12.83 15.29
C VAL A 247 20.72 14.16 15.36
N TYR A 248 21.89 14.17 16.03
CA TYR A 248 22.71 15.37 16.23
C TYR A 248 21.94 16.59 16.79
N GLY A 249 21.04 16.35 17.74
CA GLY A 249 20.25 17.41 18.38
C GLY A 249 19.11 17.99 17.51
N ARG A 250 18.80 17.39 16.36
CA ARG A 250 17.66 17.76 15.50
C ARG A 250 16.74 16.57 15.28
N ILE A 251 15.45 16.83 15.10
CA ILE A 251 14.48 15.80 14.73
C ILE A 251 14.62 15.52 13.22
N ARG A 252 15.03 14.31 12.87
CA ARG A 252 14.96 13.74 11.53
C ARG A 252 13.60 13.06 11.36
N GLN A 253 12.77 13.61 10.50
CA GLN A 253 11.44 13.04 10.24
C GLN A 253 11.52 11.75 9.41
N GLY A 254 10.72 10.75 9.78
CA GLY A 254 10.55 9.53 8.99
C GLY A 254 9.72 9.74 7.72
N ALA A 255 9.47 8.65 6.98
CA ALA A 255 8.47 8.66 5.92
C ALA A 255 7.07 8.47 6.54
N LEU A 256 6.10 9.29 6.12
CA LEU A 256 4.71 9.05 6.48
C LEU A 256 4.27 7.70 5.88
N THR A 257 3.91 6.75 6.72
CA THR A 257 3.69 5.35 6.33
C THR A 257 2.23 4.96 6.54
N PHE A 258 1.62 4.31 5.56
CA PHE A 258 0.29 3.75 5.68
C PHE A 258 0.26 2.64 6.75
N SER A 259 -0.70 2.73 7.67
CA SER A 259 -0.84 1.79 8.78
C SER A 259 -1.81 0.66 8.43
N TRP A 260 -1.27 -0.47 7.98
CA TRP A 260 -2.05 -1.71 7.82
C TRP A 260 -2.74 -2.11 9.12
N PHE A 261 -2.11 -1.86 10.26
CA PHE A 261 -2.68 -2.10 11.58
C PHE A 261 -4.00 -1.36 11.77
N GLN A 262 -4.00 -0.03 11.61
CA GLN A 262 -5.19 0.78 11.80
C GLN A 262 -6.28 0.43 10.77
N PHE A 263 -5.88 0.18 9.52
CA PHE A 263 -6.80 -0.22 8.47
C PHE A 263 -7.49 -1.55 8.77
N LEU A 264 -6.73 -2.59 9.11
CA LEU A 264 -7.25 -3.92 9.41
C LEU A 264 -8.10 -3.92 10.68
N LEU A 265 -7.72 -3.11 11.68
CA LEU A 265 -8.53 -2.92 12.88
C LEU A 265 -9.89 -2.29 12.54
N LEU A 266 -9.91 -1.27 11.68
CA LEU A 266 -11.16 -0.67 11.21
C LEU A 266 -12.02 -1.69 10.44
N VAL A 267 -11.41 -2.46 9.54
CA VAL A 267 -12.11 -3.53 8.80
C VAL A 267 -12.70 -4.56 9.74
N LEU A 268 -11.96 -4.98 10.77
CA LEU A 268 -12.42 -5.90 11.80
C LEU A 268 -13.62 -5.34 12.56
N ILE A 269 -13.57 -4.08 12.97
CA ILE A 269 -14.68 -3.42 13.67
C ILE A 269 -15.91 -3.36 12.76
N LEU A 270 -15.76 -2.86 11.53
CA LEU A 270 -16.86 -2.74 10.58
C LEU A 270 -17.49 -4.10 10.27
N PHE A 271 -16.67 -5.13 10.04
CA PHE A 271 -17.13 -6.49 9.80
C PHE A 271 -17.97 -7.03 10.97
N ASN A 272 -17.52 -6.85 12.22
CA ASN A 272 -18.28 -7.30 13.38
C ASN A 272 -19.54 -6.49 13.61
N VAL A 273 -19.53 -5.18 13.33
CA VAL A 273 -20.73 -4.36 13.38
C VAL A 273 -21.77 -4.90 12.38
N THR A 274 -21.37 -5.17 11.14
CA THR A 274 -22.30 -5.60 10.08
C THR A 274 -22.75 -7.05 10.24
N GLU A 275 -21.85 -7.97 10.57
CA GLU A 275 -22.14 -9.40 10.57
C GLU A 275 -22.58 -9.97 11.93
N VAL A 276 -22.30 -9.26 13.03
CA VAL A 276 -22.63 -9.72 14.39
C VAL A 276 -23.62 -8.78 15.05
N LEU A 277 -23.27 -7.50 15.25
CA LEU A 277 -24.08 -6.58 16.05
C LEU A 277 -25.41 -6.25 15.39
N VAL A 278 -25.41 -5.86 14.10
CA VAL A 278 -26.64 -5.49 13.39
C VAL A 278 -27.66 -6.64 13.34
N PRO A 279 -27.27 -7.90 13.02
CA PRO A 279 -28.20 -9.03 13.07
C PRO A 279 -28.78 -9.29 14.47
N ILE A 280 -27.97 -9.18 15.54
CA ILE A 280 -28.44 -9.37 16.92
C ILE A 280 -29.46 -8.30 17.29
N VAL A 281 -29.19 -7.04 16.97
CA VAL A 281 -30.10 -5.92 17.25
C VAL A 281 -31.41 -6.07 16.47
N ARG A 282 -31.34 -6.39 15.17
CA ARG A 282 -32.55 -6.65 14.35
C ARG A 282 -33.38 -7.79 14.91
N TYR A 283 -32.75 -8.87 15.36
CA TYR A 283 -33.46 -10.00 15.95
C TYR A 283 -34.20 -9.60 17.24
N ARG A 284 -33.57 -8.80 18.12
CA ARG A 284 -34.22 -8.30 19.34
C ARG A 284 -35.41 -7.38 19.03
N LEU A 285 -35.22 -6.41 18.14
CA LEU A 285 -36.28 -5.47 17.76
C LEU A 285 -37.50 -6.19 17.16
N ASN A 286 -37.28 -7.19 16.30
CA ASN A 286 -38.36 -7.98 15.71
C ASN A 286 -39.10 -8.86 16.74
N ARG A 287 -38.41 -9.31 17.79
CA ARG A 287 -39.03 -10.08 18.88
C ARG A 287 -39.88 -9.18 19.79
N GLU A 288 -39.40 -7.98 20.10
CA GLU A 288 -40.15 -7.00 20.90
C GLU A 288 -41.40 -6.48 20.17
N SER A 289 -41.36 -6.32 18.84
CA SER A 289 -42.53 -5.94 18.05
C SER A 289 -43.57 -7.06 17.95
N SER A 290 -43.14 -8.32 17.88
CA SER A 290 -44.05 -9.48 17.89
C SER A 290 -44.79 -9.60 19.22
N ASN A 291 -44.08 -9.42 20.35
CA ASN A 291 -44.68 -9.52 21.69
C ASN A 291 -45.63 -8.37 22.06
N LYS A 292 -45.64 -7.26 21.30
CA LYS A 292 -46.57 -6.13 21.51
C LYS A 292 -47.87 -6.27 20.73
N ASN A 293 -47.95 -7.22 19.78
CA ASN A 293 -49.10 -7.46 18.92
C ASN A 293 -49.90 -8.72 19.31
N GLU A 294 -49.50 -9.41 20.39
CA GLU A 294 -50.23 -10.48 21.08
C GLU A 294 -50.84 -9.93 22.37
#